data_AF-A0A1G7U8J9-F1
#
_entry.id   AF-A0A1G7U8J9-F1
#
_cell.length_a   1.000
_cell.length_b   1.000
_cell.length_c   1.000
_cell.angle_alpha   90.00
_cell.angle_beta   90.00
_cell.angle_gamma   90.00
#
_symmetry.space_group_name_H-M   'P 1'
#
loop_
_entity.id
_entity.type
_entity.pdbx_description
1 polymer ?
#
loop_
_entity_poly.entity_id
_entity_poly.type
_entity_poly.pdbx_seq_one_letter_code
_entity_poly.pdbx_strand_id
1 'polypeptide(L)'
;MRKCMIQGIVLTLVSVLLLTSLSGVASAKSNYLQEGAVIGKISSEQMKGKINDLSISGFTFRNSFWIPIKQLTEYGFDVAVGGKSDPIRISRNLNKEVKGVKQANTAPSKKEITVQYTNKEIYVGNIKLTAYQIDNTNVIRLSDLKMFGGMTWDAKSKTIQLNLSTSTYNNELNIWVTDDKVYNRSGQTMSEIQIKHFYLQDGQIKEKFETLRNVETVATVKGNKQEDDAKRIVMGYLGTVLFNVVTTDGETIANSRALDEIDYYKSKTRLEDVKYQLDKEYLVFEKDVKEFLKQELKKNNNQPLKVLGTEVSYDSIGTPEVNVDIINLTEKRVVAFEVVMTGYDSYNRVVRNSITKESSLKGIAQNLSEVIGMGSRGVYTWKMHLHDTMVKASVKVTSVKFSDGTVWRAK
;
A
#
# COMPACT_ATOMS: atom_id res chain seq x y z
N MET A 1 -45.43 -0.12 45.35
CA MET A 1 -44.72 -0.92 46.38
C MET A 1 -44.00 -2.07 45.68
N ARG A 2 -42.67 -2.17 45.92
CA ARG A 2 -41.71 -3.31 45.75
C ARG A 2 -41.67 -4.04 44.39
N LYS A 3 -40.65 -3.85 43.53
CA LYS A 3 -39.21 -4.28 43.58
C LYS A 3 -38.98 -5.80 43.72
N CYS A 4 -38.40 -6.41 42.68
CA CYS A 4 -37.18 -7.25 42.68
C CYS A 4 -36.89 -7.73 41.24
N MET A 5 -35.81 -7.27 40.61
CA MET A 5 -34.47 -7.90 40.50
C MET A 5 -34.39 -8.91 39.33
N ILE A 6 -33.70 -8.61 38.22
CA ILE A 6 -32.23 -8.60 37.95
C ILE A 6 -31.72 -9.98 37.48
N GLN A 7 -30.91 -9.94 36.40
CA GLN A 7 -30.09 -10.98 35.74
C GLN A 7 -30.83 -11.92 34.76
N GLY A 8 -30.34 -12.19 33.53
CA GLY A 8 -28.94 -12.28 33.12
C GLY A 8 -28.52 -11.51 31.86
N ILE A 9 -27.25 -11.11 31.91
CA ILE A 9 -26.35 -10.59 30.89
C ILE A 9 -25.78 -11.77 30.07
N VAL A 10 -25.10 -11.45 28.95
CA VAL A 10 -24.25 -12.28 28.06
C VAL A 10 -25.01 -12.76 26.81
N LEU A 11 -24.85 -12.16 25.62
CA LEU A 11 -23.65 -12.28 24.80
C LEU A 11 -23.31 -10.97 24.06
N THR A 12 -22.25 -10.35 24.54
CA THR A 12 -21.47 -9.27 23.93
C THR A 12 -20.53 -9.82 22.86
N LEU A 13 -20.23 -8.98 21.87
CA LEU A 13 -18.95 -8.87 21.16
C LEU A 13 -18.24 -10.18 20.75
N VAL A 14 -18.38 -10.61 19.49
CA VAL A 14 -17.26 -11.09 18.65
C VAL A 14 -17.62 -10.95 17.17
N SER A 15 -17.56 -9.74 16.59
CA SER A 15 -17.59 -9.61 15.11
C SER A 15 -16.84 -8.39 14.55
N VAL A 16 -16.28 -7.51 15.38
CA VAL A 16 -15.68 -6.24 14.93
C VAL A 16 -14.19 -6.10 15.30
N LEU A 17 -13.57 -7.15 15.83
CA LEU A 17 -12.13 -7.16 16.13
C LEU A 17 -11.45 -8.32 15.42
N LEU A 18 -11.01 -8.03 14.19
CA LEU A 18 -9.73 -8.45 13.62
C LEU A 18 -9.45 -7.80 12.25
N LEU A 19 -10.38 -7.00 11.73
CA LEU A 19 -10.04 -5.79 11.00
C LEU A 19 -10.61 -4.65 11.83
N THR A 20 -9.85 -4.13 12.78
CA THR A 20 -10.10 -2.75 13.19
C THR A 20 -10.17 -1.95 11.90
N SER A 21 -11.32 -1.38 11.63
CA SER A 21 -11.46 -0.22 10.77
C SER A 21 -10.52 0.83 11.34
N LEU A 22 -9.27 0.77 10.87
CA LEU A 22 -8.32 1.87 10.93
C LEU A 22 -8.95 2.96 10.05
N SER A 23 -9.96 3.64 10.60
CA SER A 23 -10.30 5.02 10.25
C SER A 23 -9.21 5.95 10.79
N GLY A 24 -7.95 5.55 10.60
CA GLY A 24 -6.79 6.40 10.56
C GLY A 24 -6.60 6.73 9.09
N VAL A 25 -6.98 7.95 8.74
CA VAL A 25 -6.89 8.55 7.41
C VAL A 25 -5.57 8.14 6.72
N ALA A 26 -5.63 7.16 5.81
CA ALA A 26 -4.45 6.60 5.14
C ALA A 26 -3.83 7.66 4.21
N SER A 27 -2.79 8.34 4.69
CA SER A 27 -1.87 9.10 3.84
C SER A 27 -0.92 8.11 3.14
N ALA A 28 -0.26 8.55 2.07
CA ALA A 28 0.68 7.80 1.22
C ALA A 28 2.00 7.33 1.91
N LYS A 29 1.90 6.96 3.19
CA LYS A 29 2.91 6.28 3.99
C LYS A 29 2.66 4.77 3.91
N SER A 30 3.71 3.99 4.04
CA SER A 30 3.56 2.53 4.06
C SER A 30 2.73 2.13 5.30
N ASN A 31 1.70 1.31 5.10
CA ASN A 31 0.96 0.70 6.21
C ASN A 31 1.67 -0.55 6.77
N TYR A 32 2.70 -1.05 6.07
CA TYR A 32 3.35 -2.32 6.37
C TYR A 32 4.82 -2.16 6.77
N LEU A 33 5.57 -1.26 6.13
CA LEU A 33 6.96 -1.00 6.50
C LEU A 33 7.04 0.06 7.61
N GLN A 34 7.67 -0.31 8.72
CA GLN A 34 7.99 0.62 9.79
C GLN A 34 9.29 1.39 9.50
N GLU A 35 9.40 2.61 10.03
CA GLU A 35 10.65 3.40 9.98
C GLU A 35 11.84 2.53 10.43
N GLY A 36 12.93 2.53 9.65
CA GLY A 36 14.13 1.75 9.97
C GLY A 36 14.07 0.27 9.55
N ALA A 37 12.95 -0.21 9.00
CA ALA A 37 12.86 -1.58 8.48
C ALA A 37 13.92 -1.83 7.40
N VAL A 38 14.71 -2.90 7.55
CA VAL A 38 15.76 -3.24 6.58
C VAL A 38 15.11 -3.76 5.30
N ILE A 39 15.30 -3.03 4.20
CA ILE A 39 14.76 -3.39 2.90
C ILE A 39 15.82 -3.99 1.97
N GLY A 40 17.09 -3.64 2.19
CA GLY A 40 18.19 -4.06 1.35
C GLY A 40 19.57 -3.83 1.96
N LYS A 41 20.59 -3.97 1.11
CA LYS A 41 22.00 -3.80 1.45
C LYS A 41 22.68 -3.02 0.34
N ILE A 42 23.69 -2.22 0.68
CA ILE A 42 24.48 -1.54 -0.35
C ILE A 42 25.29 -2.58 -1.14
N SER A 43 25.64 -2.23 -2.38
CA SER A 43 26.50 -3.05 -3.23
C SER A 43 27.92 -3.14 -2.66
N SER A 44 28.62 -4.25 -2.87
CA SER A 44 30.07 -4.31 -2.63
C SER A 44 30.83 -3.45 -3.65
N GLU A 45 30.33 -3.37 -4.88
CA GLU A 45 30.86 -2.50 -5.92
C GLU A 45 30.27 -1.09 -5.79
N GLN A 46 31.13 -0.10 -5.55
CA GLN A 46 30.75 1.29 -5.38
C GLN A 46 30.95 2.10 -6.67
N MET A 47 29.91 2.83 -7.06
CA MET A 47 29.93 3.90 -8.03
C MET A 47 30.47 5.17 -7.38
N LYS A 48 30.97 6.09 -8.19
CA LYS A 48 31.45 7.40 -7.76
C LYS A 48 30.48 8.49 -8.22
N GLY A 49 30.34 9.55 -7.44
CA GLY A 49 29.51 10.70 -7.78
C GLY A 49 30.31 11.99 -7.87
N LYS A 50 29.90 12.88 -8.77
CA LYS A 50 30.37 14.26 -8.84
C LYS A 50 29.24 15.26 -9.06
N ILE A 51 29.40 16.46 -8.54
CA ILE A 51 28.59 17.64 -8.87
C ILE A 51 29.54 18.78 -9.24
N ASN A 52 29.44 19.30 -10.46
CA ASN A 52 30.39 20.29 -11.04
C ASN A 52 31.85 19.88 -10.83
N ASP A 53 32.21 18.67 -11.29
CA ASP A 53 33.53 18.05 -11.14
C ASP A 53 34.02 17.76 -9.71
N LEU A 54 33.33 18.25 -8.68
CA LEU A 54 33.65 17.99 -7.28
C LEU A 54 33.04 16.67 -6.83
N SER A 55 33.86 15.81 -6.23
CA SER A 55 33.41 14.51 -5.71
C SER A 55 32.37 14.69 -4.61
N ILE A 56 31.32 13.85 -4.63
CA ILE A 56 30.30 13.73 -3.59
C ILE A 56 30.28 12.29 -3.07
N SER A 57 30.16 12.14 -1.75
CA SER A 57 30.12 10.81 -1.13
C SER A 57 28.71 10.23 -1.22
N GLY A 58 28.62 8.93 -1.45
CA GLY A 58 27.34 8.23 -1.59
C GLY A 58 27.51 6.73 -1.52
N PHE A 59 26.41 6.04 -1.81
CA PHE A 59 26.30 4.58 -1.73
C PHE A 59 25.74 4.04 -3.03
N THR A 60 26.25 2.91 -3.47
CA THR A 60 25.62 2.16 -4.56
C THR A 60 24.54 1.24 -4.02
N PHE A 61 23.32 1.45 -4.49
CA PHE A 61 22.18 0.59 -4.18
C PHE A 61 21.27 0.49 -5.40
N ARG A 62 20.88 -0.74 -5.76
CA ARG A 62 20.06 -1.05 -6.95
C ARG A 62 20.59 -0.37 -8.23
N ASN A 63 21.89 -0.57 -8.50
CA ASN A 63 22.60 -0.02 -9.67
C ASN A 63 22.47 1.50 -9.84
N SER A 64 22.23 2.22 -8.75
CA SER A 64 22.14 3.68 -8.72
C SER A 64 23.05 4.24 -7.64
N PHE A 65 23.48 5.49 -7.81
CA PHE A 65 24.28 6.21 -6.83
C PHE A 65 23.40 7.09 -5.95
N TRP A 66 23.38 6.79 -4.66
CA TRP A 66 22.55 7.44 -3.64
C TRP A 66 23.40 8.34 -2.76
N ILE A 67 22.96 9.57 -2.56
CA ILE A 67 23.71 10.60 -1.84
C ILE A 67 22.99 11.03 -0.57
N PRO A 68 23.71 11.25 0.54
CA PRO A 68 23.15 11.88 1.73
C PRO A 68 22.68 13.30 1.44
N ILE A 69 21.43 13.59 1.76
CA ILE A 69 20.81 14.90 1.45
C ILE A 69 21.53 16.04 2.16
N LYS A 70 22.03 15.80 3.38
CA LYS A 70 22.79 16.79 4.15
C LYS A 70 23.99 17.35 3.38
N GLN A 71 24.62 16.55 2.50
CA GLN A 71 25.77 16.98 1.72
C GLN A 71 25.38 18.01 0.66
N LEU A 72 24.14 18.01 0.16
CA LEU A 72 23.70 18.93 -0.90
C LEU A 72 23.86 20.40 -0.52
N THR A 73 23.83 20.70 0.78
CA THR A 73 24.09 22.05 1.28
C THR A 73 25.47 22.59 0.88
N GLU A 74 26.47 21.72 0.70
CA GLU A 74 27.83 22.08 0.25
C GLU A 74 27.98 22.14 -1.28
N TYR A 75 26.94 21.75 -2.02
CA TYR A 75 26.90 21.79 -3.48
C TYR A 75 25.89 22.82 -4.01
N GLY A 76 25.65 23.87 -3.22
CA GLY A 76 24.82 24.99 -3.63
C GLY A 76 23.31 24.72 -3.61
N PHE A 77 22.85 23.73 -2.84
CA PHE A 77 21.43 23.55 -2.57
C PHE A 77 21.05 24.10 -1.20
N ASP A 78 19.79 24.50 -1.08
CA ASP A 78 19.11 24.67 0.19
C ASP A 78 18.31 23.40 0.50
N VAL A 79 18.41 22.98 1.76
CA VAL A 79 17.69 21.82 2.28
C VAL A 79 16.87 22.32 3.46
N ALA A 80 15.61 22.63 3.21
CA ALA A 80 14.68 23.08 4.24
C ALA A 80 14.12 21.86 4.98
N VAL A 81 14.39 21.77 6.28
CA VAL A 81 13.85 20.75 7.17
C VAL A 81 12.82 21.43 8.07
N GLY A 82 11.53 21.26 7.77
CA GLY A 82 10.49 21.58 8.73
C GLY A 82 10.39 20.43 9.75
N GLY A 83 10.59 20.74 11.04
CA GLY A 83 10.34 19.82 12.17
C GLY A 83 10.77 18.36 12.02
N LYS A 84 10.26 17.49 12.91
CA LYS A 84 10.42 16.03 12.74
C LYS A 84 9.45 15.47 11.70
N SER A 85 8.24 16.03 11.61
CA SER A 85 7.14 15.56 10.76
C SER A 85 7.10 16.15 9.36
N ASP A 86 7.68 17.33 9.13
CA ASP A 86 7.42 18.06 7.88
C ASP A 86 8.33 17.54 6.76
N PRO A 87 7.91 17.66 5.50
CA PRO A 87 8.72 17.23 4.37
C PRO A 87 10.07 17.96 4.32
N ILE A 88 11.11 17.24 3.88
CA ILE A 88 12.37 17.87 3.48
C ILE A 88 12.17 18.44 2.07
N ARG A 89 12.46 19.72 1.87
CA ARG A 89 12.41 20.35 0.55
C ARG A 89 13.82 20.74 0.10
N ILE A 90 14.16 20.34 -1.12
CA ILE A 90 15.45 20.61 -1.76
C ILE A 90 15.22 21.62 -2.88
N SER A 91 16.00 22.69 -2.87
CA SER A 91 15.99 23.72 -3.91
C SER A 91 17.40 24.14 -4.29
N ARG A 92 17.62 24.46 -5.57
CA ARG A 92 18.90 25.02 -6.02
C ARG A 92 19.00 26.50 -5.61
N ASN A 93 20.11 26.88 -4.97
CA ASN A 93 20.40 28.25 -4.60
C ASN A 93 21.57 28.78 -5.43
N LEU A 94 21.28 29.64 -6.41
CA LEU A 94 22.29 30.19 -7.33
C LEU A 94 23.29 31.12 -6.63
N ASN A 95 22.94 31.69 -5.48
CA ASN A 95 23.82 32.56 -4.70
C ASN A 95 24.77 31.77 -3.78
N LYS A 96 24.58 30.45 -3.69
CA LYS A 96 25.38 29.58 -2.84
C LYS A 96 26.47 28.90 -3.65
N GLU A 97 27.71 29.10 -3.20
CA GLU A 97 28.90 28.49 -3.79
C GLU A 97 28.86 26.96 -3.72
N VAL A 98 29.41 26.30 -4.74
CA VAL A 98 29.60 24.84 -4.79
C VAL A 98 31.01 24.55 -4.27
N LYS A 99 31.11 24.20 -2.98
CA LYS A 99 32.39 23.97 -2.30
C LYS A 99 32.80 22.50 -2.33
N GLY A 100 31.82 21.62 -2.31
CA GLY A 100 32.00 20.19 -2.12
C GLY A 100 32.44 19.82 -0.71
N VAL A 101 32.41 18.53 -0.40
CA VAL A 101 32.82 18.00 0.90
C VAL A 101 34.23 17.42 0.78
N LYS A 102 35.14 17.81 1.69
CA LYS A 102 36.44 17.14 1.82
C LYS A 102 36.19 15.69 2.22
N GLN A 103 36.50 14.74 1.33
CA GLN A 103 36.38 13.32 1.65
C GLN A 103 37.44 12.95 2.70
N ALA A 104 36.99 12.45 3.86
CA ALA A 104 37.89 11.76 4.76
C ALA A 104 38.30 10.44 4.11
N ASN A 105 39.60 10.15 4.04
CA ASN A 105 40.15 8.86 3.62
C ASN A 105 39.87 7.79 4.68
N THR A 106 38.61 7.49 4.95
CA THR A 106 38.23 6.35 5.77
C THR A 106 37.99 5.15 4.86
N ALA A 107 38.86 4.15 4.96
CA ALA A 107 38.65 2.85 4.34
C ALA A 107 37.25 2.34 4.70
N PRO A 108 36.53 1.67 3.78
CA PRO A 108 35.20 1.16 4.07
C PRO A 108 35.26 0.25 5.29
N SER A 109 34.43 0.53 6.30
CA SER A 109 34.33 -0.37 7.45
C SER A 109 33.92 -1.76 6.94
N LYS A 110 34.53 -2.83 7.47
CA LYS A 110 34.14 -4.22 7.15
C LYS A 110 32.69 -4.55 7.54
N LYS A 111 31.97 -3.62 8.18
CA LYS A 111 30.58 -3.81 8.60
C LYS A 111 29.66 -3.74 7.38
N GLU A 112 28.81 -4.74 7.25
CA GLU A 112 27.73 -4.72 6.26
C GLU A 112 26.81 -3.52 6.51
N ILE A 113 26.68 -2.64 5.51
CA ILE A 113 25.82 -1.46 5.58
C ILE A 113 24.47 -1.80 4.96
N THR A 114 23.41 -1.68 5.77
CA THR A 114 22.04 -1.96 5.37
C THR A 114 21.36 -0.71 4.84
N VAL A 115 20.34 -0.93 3.99
CA VAL A 115 19.43 0.10 3.50
C VAL A 115 18.11 -0.08 4.21
N GLN A 116 17.62 1.00 4.81
CA GLN A 116 16.43 1.03 5.64
C GLN A 116 15.34 1.88 5.00
N TYR A 117 14.09 1.48 5.22
CA TYR A 117 12.91 2.26 4.86
C TYR A 117 12.82 3.52 5.72
N THR A 118 12.35 4.62 5.10
CA THR A 118 11.98 5.84 5.80
C THR A 118 10.63 6.36 5.32
N ASN A 119 9.83 6.85 6.26
CA ASN A 119 8.59 7.60 6.06
C ASN A 119 8.84 9.09 5.83
N LYS A 120 10.10 9.55 5.89
CA LYS A 120 10.42 10.97 5.67
C LYS A 120 10.15 11.31 4.21
N GLU A 121 9.26 12.28 4.00
CA GLU A 121 8.94 12.75 2.67
C GLU A 121 9.97 13.78 2.21
N ILE A 122 10.43 13.63 0.97
CA ILE A 122 11.53 14.42 0.42
C ILE A 122 11.11 14.90 -0.95
N TYR A 123 11.16 16.21 -1.15
CA TYR A 123 10.67 16.85 -2.35
C TYR A 123 11.74 17.70 -3.02
N VAL A 124 11.74 17.66 -4.35
CA VAL A 124 12.35 18.69 -5.18
C VAL A 124 11.21 19.41 -5.89
N GLY A 125 10.98 20.67 -5.56
CA GLY A 125 9.77 21.34 -6.01
C GLY A 125 8.51 20.66 -5.48
N ASN A 126 7.59 20.28 -6.37
CA ASN A 126 6.42 19.45 -6.06
C ASN A 126 6.62 17.95 -6.34
N ILE A 127 7.82 17.54 -6.76
CA ILE A 127 8.14 16.14 -7.05
C ILE A 127 8.51 15.42 -5.76
N LYS A 128 7.74 14.39 -5.37
CA LYS A 128 8.11 13.47 -4.29
C LYS A 128 9.18 12.49 -4.77
N LEU A 129 10.31 12.48 -4.10
CA LEU A 129 11.42 11.58 -4.40
C LEU A 129 11.30 10.25 -3.67
N THR A 130 11.89 9.20 -4.24
CA THR A 130 12.22 7.98 -3.48
C THR A 130 13.34 8.30 -2.51
N ALA A 131 13.17 7.94 -1.23
CA ALA A 131 14.18 8.13 -0.21
C ALA A 131 14.34 6.88 0.67
N TYR A 132 15.54 6.69 1.17
CA TYR A 132 15.90 5.62 2.12
C TYR A 132 16.79 6.17 3.22
N GLN A 133 16.98 5.39 4.28
CA GLN A 133 18.00 5.65 5.29
C GLN A 133 19.16 4.68 5.10
N ILE A 134 20.38 5.21 5.00
CA ILE A 134 21.63 4.44 4.96
C ILE A 134 22.58 5.10 5.94
N ASP A 135 23.20 4.33 6.84
CA ASP A 135 24.08 4.85 7.89
C ASP A 135 23.46 6.03 8.67
N ASN A 136 22.21 5.84 9.09
CA ASN A 136 21.38 6.81 9.80
C ASN A 136 21.12 8.14 9.07
N THR A 137 21.47 8.28 7.79
CA THR A 137 21.16 9.48 6.99
C THR A 137 20.13 9.20 5.91
N ASN A 138 19.24 10.17 5.65
CA ASN A 138 18.36 10.14 4.50
C ASN A 138 19.16 10.32 3.21
N VAL A 139 18.90 9.47 2.23
CA VAL A 139 19.56 9.45 0.92
C VAL A 139 18.52 9.51 -0.20
N ILE A 140 18.90 10.15 -1.30
CA ILE A 140 18.17 10.18 -2.59
C ILE A 140 19.14 9.81 -3.71
N ARG A 141 18.66 9.51 -4.93
CA ARG A 141 19.59 9.32 -6.05
C ARG A 141 20.13 10.64 -6.54
N LEU A 142 21.39 10.65 -6.96
CA LEU A 142 21.94 11.82 -7.64
C LEU A 142 21.15 12.14 -8.93
N SER A 143 20.67 11.11 -9.64
CA SER A 143 19.88 11.29 -10.87
C SER A 143 18.51 11.93 -10.64
N ASP A 144 17.97 11.92 -9.42
CA ASP A 144 16.72 12.62 -9.10
C ASP A 144 16.91 14.16 -9.16
N LEU A 145 18.16 14.65 -9.18
CA LEU A 145 18.51 16.06 -9.30
C LEU A 145 18.77 16.51 -10.76
N LYS A 146 18.53 15.65 -11.76
CA LYS A 146 18.78 15.95 -13.19
C LYS A 146 18.04 17.18 -13.73
N MET A 147 16.99 17.63 -13.06
CA MET A 147 16.27 18.86 -13.46
C MET A 147 17.08 20.14 -13.24
N PHE A 148 18.17 20.07 -12.48
CA PHE A 148 19.07 21.20 -12.21
C PHE A 148 20.31 21.22 -13.09
N GLY A 149 20.44 20.30 -14.06
CA GLY A 149 21.66 20.22 -14.87
C GLY A 149 21.78 18.98 -15.75
N GLY A 150 22.87 18.92 -16.52
CA GLY A 150 23.17 17.76 -17.36
C GLY A 150 23.73 16.59 -16.55
N MET A 151 23.32 15.36 -16.88
CA MET A 151 23.87 14.15 -16.28
C MET A 151 24.81 13.43 -17.26
N THR A 152 25.98 13.01 -16.79
CA THR A 152 26.91 12.18 -17.56
C THR A 152 27.29 10.92 -16.78
N TRP A 153 27.58 9.84 -17.51
CA TRP A 153 28.02 8.56 -16.98
C TRP A 153 29.30 8.12 -17.68
N ASP A 154 30.36 7.90 -16.88
CA ASP A 154 31.59 7.27 -17.33
C ASP A 154 31.61 5.81 -16.84
N ALA A 155 31.40 4.89 -17.78
CA ALA A 155 31.37 3.46 -17.50
C ALA A 155 32.73 2.90 -17.04
N LYS A 156 33.85 3.48 -17.50
CA LYS A 156 35.20 2.99 -17.16
C LYS A 156 35.54 3.30 -15.71
N SER A 157 35.24 4.52 -15.26
CA SER A 157 35.47 4.93 -13.87
C SER A 157 34.29 4.64 -12.94
N LYS A 158 33.17 4.13 -13.48
CA LYS A 158 31.87 3.98 -12.80
C LYS A 158 31.44 5.27 -12.11
N THR A 159 31.64 6.42 -12.78
CA THR A 159 31.36 7.75 -12.23
C THR A 159 30.12 8.34 -12.87
N ILE A 160 29.16 8.75 -12.04
CA ILE A 160 28.02 9.56 -12.44
C ILE A 160 28.28 11.02 -12.05
N GLN A 161 27.97 11.95 -12.95
CA GLN A 161 28.23 13.37 -12.74
C GLN A 161 27.02 14.22 -13.09
N LEU A 162 26.70 15.17 -12.19
CA LEU A 162 25.72 16.22 -12.40
C LEU A 162 26.45 17.54 -12.66
N ASN A 163 26.27 18.11 -13.84
CA ASN A 163 26.76 19.44 -14.21
C ASN A 163 25.61 20.44 -14.07
N LEU A 164 25.62 21.18 -12.97
CA LEU A 164 24.58 22.15 -12.63
C LEU A 164 24.54 23.27 -13.66
N SER A 165 23.33 23.56 -14.14
CA SER A 165 23.05 24.74 -14.95
C SER A 165 22.68 25.93 -14.05
N THR A 166 22.33 27.06 -14.67
CA THR A 166 21.70 28.21 -14.00
C THR A 166 20.20 28.00 -13.76
N SER A 167 19.66 26.81 -14.07
CA SER A 167 18.24 26.51 -13.90
C SER A 167 17.86 26.34 -12.43
N THR A 168 16.72 26.92 -12.06
CA THR A 168 16.05 26.67 -10.77
C THR A 168 14.73 25.95 -11.01
N TYR A 169 14.21 25.30 -9.97
CA TYR A 169 12.82 24.88 -9.98
C TYR A 169 11.98 26.05 -9.51
N ASN A 170 11.21 26.61 -10.43
CA ASN A 170 10.14 27.56 -10.13
C ASN A 170 8.88 27.05 -10.84
N ASN A 171 7.82 26.81 -10.08
CA ASN A 171 6.51 26.49 -10.67
C ASN A 171 5.67 27.74 -10.92
N GLU A 172 6.19 28.94 -10.61
CA GLU A 172 5.61 30.29 -10.78
C GLU A 172 4.32 30.55 -9.99
N LEU A 173 3.58 29.48 -9.66
CA LEU A 173 2.31 29.48 -8.97
C LEU A 173 2.45 29.68 -7.45
N ASN A 174 3.66 29.55 -6.88
CA ASN A 174 3.92 29.59 -5.44
C ASN A 174 3.01 28.65 -4.64
N ILE A 175 2.71 27.48 -5.22
CA ILE A 175 1.91 26.43 -4.59
C ILE A 175 2.78 25.22 -4.33
N TRP A 176 2.72 24.74 -3.10
CA TRP A 176 3.41 23.55 -2.66
C TRP A 176 2.44 22.40 -2.51
N VAL A 177 2.79 21.27 -3.11
CA VAL A 177 2.03 20.03 -2.98
C VAL A 177 2.82 19.06 -2.10
N THR A 178 2.12 18.42 -1.17
CA THR A 178 2.53 17.20 -0.48
C THR A 178 1.50 16.12 -0.79
N ASP A 179 1.71 14.92 -0.25
CA ASP A 179 0.80 13.82 -0.54
C ASP A 179 -0.60 14.07 0.02
N ASP A 180 -0.68 14.71 1.19
CA ASP A 180 -1.93 14.93 1.94
C ASP A 180 -2.42 16.39 1.94
N LYS A 181 -1.62 17.34 1.44
CA LYS A 181 -1.93 18.77 1.51
C LYS A 181 -1.45 19.54 0.29
N VAL A 182 -2.16 20.63 0.01
CA VAL A 182 -1.72 21.71 -0.87
C VAL A 182 -1.60 22.97 -0.04
N TYR A 183 -0.46 23.65 -0.13
CA TYR A 183 -0.20 24.92 0.53
C TYR A 183 -0.15 26.01 -0.53
N ASN A 184 -1.10 26.94 -0.46
CA ASN A 184 -1.14 28.12 -1.29
C ASN A 184 -0.30 29.22 -0.63
N ARG A 185 0.79 29.61 -1.28
CA ARG A 185 1.71 30.65 -0.81
C ARG A 185 1.76 31.85 -1.74
N SER A 186 0.81 31.96 -2.66
CA SER A 186 0.71 33.09 -3.58
C SER A 186 0.29 34.40 -2.88
N GLY A 187 -0.32 34.31 -1.69
CA GLY A 187 -0.93 35.44 -1.00
C GLY A 187 -2.32 35.81 -1.53
N GLN A 188 -2.86 35.04 -2.48
CA GLN A 188 -4.19 35.21 -3.07
C GLN A 188 -5.02 33.94 -2.89
N THR A 189 -6.35 34.04 -2.82
CA THR A 189 -7.22 32.85 -2.82
C THR A 189 -7.31 32.27 -4.22
N MET A 190 -7.11 30.94 -4.35
CA MET A 190 -7.35 30.23 -5.61
C MET A 190 -8.77 29.68 -5.62
N SER A 191 -9.55 29.98 -6.67
CA SER A 191 -10.92 29.45 -6.80
C SER A 191 -10.89 27.94 -7.03
N GLU A 192 -9.93 27.46 -7.85
CA GLU A 192 -9.64 26.04 -8.03
C GLU A 192 -8.14 25.76 -8.06
N ILE A 193 -7.72 24.63 -7.51
CA ILE A 193 -6.40 24.03 -7.72
C ILE A 193 -6.63 22.64 -8.26
N GLN A 194 -6.20 22.37 -9.49
CA GLN A 194 -6.30 21.05 -10.09
C GLN A 194 -4.99 20.30 -9.90
N ILE A 195 -5.08 19.14 -9.27
CA ILE A 195 -3.97 18.22 -9.07
C ILE A 195 -4.26 16.89 -9.75
N LYS A 196 -3.20 16.20 -10.18
CA LYS A 196 -3.27 14.88 -10.79
C LYS A 196 -2.46 13.90 -9.95
N HIS A 197 -3.11 12.82 -9.55
CA HIS A 197 -2.52 11.73 -8.79
C HIS A 197 -2.11 10.58 -9.70
N PHE A 198 -1.02 9.90 -9.33
CA PHE A 198 -0.48 8.75 -10.03
C PHE A 198 -0.43 7.53 -9.10
N TYR A 199 -0.96 6.41 -9.60
CA TYR A 199 -0.97 5.12 -8.87
C TYR A 199 -0.42 4.03 -9.77
N LEU A 200 0.25 3.05 -9.19
CA LEU A 200 0.57 1.79 -9.83
C LEU A 200 -0.47 0.75 -9.40
N GLN A 201 -1.33 0.33 -10.31
CA GLN A 201 -2.35 -0.69 -10.09
C GLN A 201 -2.23 -1.77 -11.17
N ASP A 202 -2.12 -3.03 -10.78
CA ASP A 202 -2.01 -4.18 -11.69
C ASP A 202 -0.88 -4.02 -12.72
N GLY A 203 0.24 -3.43 -12.28
CA GLY A 203 1.41 -3.14 -13.11
C GLY A 203 1.25 -1.97 -14.09
N GLN A 204 0.09 -1.31 -14.11
CA GLN A 204 -0.19 -0.16 -14.97
C GLN A 204 -0.29 1.14 -14.15
N ILE A 205 0.08 2.26 -14.77
CA ILE A 205 -0.14 3.58 -14.17
C ILE A 205 -1.60 3.97 -14.35
N LYS A 206 -2.24 4.37 -13.26
CA LYS A 206 -3.57 4.99 -13.25
C LYS A 206 -3.44 6.45 -12.83
N GLU A 207 -4.27 7.30 -13.42
CA GLU A 207 -4.31 8.73 -13.17
C GLU A 207 -5.68 9.12 -12.62
N LYS A 208 -5.71 9.97 -11.59
CA LYS A 208 -6.96 10.53 -11.03
C LYS A 208 -6.79 12.03 -10.83
N PHE A 209 -7.73 12.82 -11.34
CA PHE A 209 -7.77 14.25 -11.05
C PHE A 209 -8.49 14.52 -9.72
N GLU A 210 -8.02 15.51 -8.99
CA GLU A 210 -8.70 16.11 -7.85
C GLU A 210 -8.71 17.63 -8.02
N THR A 211 -9.87 18.24 -7.79
CA THR A 211 -10.05 19.69 -7.81
C THR A 211 -10.29 20.17 -6.38
N LEU A 212 -9.39 20.99 -5.87
CA LEU A 212 -9.54 21.67 -4.58
C LEU A 212 -10.14 23.04 -4.84
N ARG A 213 -11.19 23.42 -4.10
CA ARG A 213 -11.92 24.68 -4.31
C ARG A 213 -11.64 25.67 -3.19
N ASN A 214 -11.62 26.96 -3.51
CA ASN A 214 -11.50 28.08 -2.57
C ASN A 214 -10.33 27.92 -1.59
N VAL A 215 -9.12 27.69 -2.14
CA VAL A 215 -7.92 27.42 -1.35
C VAL A 215 -7.22 28.74 -1.01
N GLU A 216 -7.44 29.24 0.21
CA GLU A 216 -6.80 30.46 0.71
C GLU A 216 -5.33 30.21 1.10
N THR A 217 -5.09 29.26 2.01
CA THR A 217 -3.74 28.98 2.55
C THR A 217 -3.37 27.50 2.48
N VAL A 218 -4.28 26.62 2.86
CA VAL A 218 -4.04 25.17 2.85
C VAL A 218 -5.32 24.43 2.50
N ALA A 219 -5.20 23.35 1.73
CA ALA A 219 -6.27 22.41 1.45
C ALA A 219 -5.79 20.97 1.67
N THR A 220 -6.70 20.10 2.09
CA THR A 220 -6.42 18.67 2.25
C THR A 220 -6.59 17.95 0.93
N VAL A 221 -5.63 17.11 0.59
CA VAL A 221 -5.67 16.18 -0.54
C VAL A 221 -6.37 14.90 -0.10
N LYS A 222 -7.28 14.39 -0.93
CA LYS A 222 -8.02 13.15 -0.68
C LYS A 222 -7.68 12.05 -1.66
N GLY A 223 -7.21 12.40 -2.86
CA GLY A 223 -6.90 11.46 -3.92
C GLY A 223 -5.88 10.42 -3.46
N ASN A 224 -4.86 10.84 -2.70
CA ASN A 224 -3.83 9.95 -2.15
C ASN A 224 -4.34 8.86 -1.19
N LYS A 225 -5.62 8.90 -0.80
CA LYS A 225 -6.23 7.96 0.13
C LYS A 225 -6.85 6.79 -0.62
N GLN A 226 -6.61 5.60 -0.12
CA GLN A 226 -7.29 4.40 -0.58
C GLN A 226 -8.75 4.45 -0.11
N GLU A 227 -9.71 4.37 -1.04
CA GLU A 227 -11.10 4.05 -0.69
C GLU A 227 -11.10 2.63 -0.10
N ASP A 228 -11.88 2.42 0.97
CA ASP A 228 -11.91 1.29 1.95
C ASP A 228 -12.16 -0.12 1.37
N ASP A 229 -11.80 -0.38 0.13
CA ASP A 229 -11.89 -1.70 -0.47
C ASP A 229 -10.74 -2.58 0.01
N ALA A 230 -11.07 -3.45 0.98
CA ALA A 230 -10.26 -4.57 1.48
C ALA A 230 -9.74 -5.53 0.38
N LYS A 231 -10.06 -5.29 -0.89
CA LYS A 231 -9.68 -6.08 -2.06
C LYS A 231 -8.47 -5.56 -2.86
N ARG A 232 -7.80 -4.48 -2.46
CA ARG A 232 -6.64 -3.96 -3.24
C ARG A 232 -5.37 -3.87 -2.41
N ILE A 233 -4.71 -5.02 -2.26
CA ILE A 233 -3.36 -5.17 -1.67
C ILE A 233 -2.25 -4.62 -2.61
N VAL A 234 -2.57 -4.16 -3.83
CA VAL A 234 -1.56 -3.81 -4.84
C VAL A 234 -1.85 -2.47 -5.53
N MET A 235 -2.01 -1.39 -4.76
CA MET A 235 -1.92 -0.03 -5.31
C MET A 235 -0.74 0.72 -4.70
N GLY A 236 0.29 1.00 -5.51
CA GLY A 236 1.41 1.84 -5.09
C GLY A 236 1.15 3.30 -5.42
N TYR A 237 1.08 4.17 -4.41
CA TYR A 237 1.01 5.61 -4.65
C TYR A 237 2.34 6.13 -5.21
N LEU A 238 2.31 6.76 -6.39
CA LEU A 238 3.51 7.28 -7.05
C LEU A 238 3.77 8.74 -6.66
N GLY A 239 2.71 9.55 -6.56
CA GLY A 239 2.81 10.97 -6.20
C GLY A 239 1.71 11.83 -6.83
N THR A 240 1.84 13.14 -6.63
CA THR A 240 0.92 14.17 -7.12
C THR A 240 1.67 15.16 -8.01
N VAL A 241 0.98 15.67 -9.04
CA VAL A 241 1.41 16.80 -9.87
C VAL A 241 0.41 17.95 -9.70
N LEU A 242 0.92 19.16 -9.50
CA LEU A 242 0.12 20.38 -9.66
C LEU A 242 -0.10 20.61 -11.16
N PHE A 243 -1.34 20.59 -11.62
CA PHE A 243 -1.62 20.67 -13.06
C PHE A 243 -1.90 22.11 -13.49
N ASN A 244 -2.85 22.77 -12.84
CA ASN A 244 -3.16 24.19 -13.04
C ASN A 244 -3.86 24.75 -11.80
N VAL A 245 -4.05 26.07 -11.81
CA VAL A 245 -4.89 26.79 -10.86
C VAL A 245 -5.88 27.68 -11.61
N VAL A 246 -6.97 28.01 -10.94
CA VAL A 246 -7.92 29.03 -11.38
C VAL A 246 -7.97 30.13 -10.32
N THR A 247 -7.76 31.38 -10.72
CA THR A 247 -7.84 32.54 -9.82
C THR A 247 -9.30 32.86 -9.49
N THR A 248 -9.55 33.75 -8.52
CA THR A 248 -10.92 34.22 -8.22
C THR A 248 -11.59 34.93 -9.39
N ASP A 249 -10.80 35.47 -10.31
CA ASP A 249 -11.28 36.20 -11.49
C ASP A 249 -11.56 35.26 -12.68
N GLY A 250 -11.35 33.96 -12.49
CA GLY A 250 -11.59 32.92 -13.50
C GLY A 250 -10.42 32.65 -14.45
N GLU A 251 -9.26 33.29 -14.23
CA GLU A 251 -8.07 33.04 -15.04
C GLU A 251 -7.48 31.66 -14.71
N THR A 252 -7.24 30.83 -15.73
CA THR A 252 -6.59 29.53 -15.57
C THR A 252 -5.09 29.64 -15.87
N ILE A 253 -4.26 29.33 -14.88
CA ILE A 253 -2.80 29.39 -14.99
C ILE A 253 -2.24 27.97 -14.90
N ALA A 254 -1.61 27.49 -15.97
CA ALA A 254 -1.02 26.16 -16.02
C ALA A 254 0.32 26.10 -15.26
N ASN A 255 0.60 24.97 -14.60
CA ASN A 255 1.94 24.73 -14.06
C ASN A 255 2.89 24.41 -15.23
N SER A 256 3.85 25.31 -15.48
CA SER A 256 4.86 25.16 -16.53
C SER A 256 5.73 23.90 -16.38
N ARG A 257 5.79 23.32 -15.17
CA ARG A 257 6.52 22.08 -14.86
C ARG A 257 5.67 20.83 -14.89
N ALA A 258 4.36 20.92 -15.12
CA ALA A 258 3.47 19.76 -15.03
C ALA A 258 3.94 18.58 -15.89
N LEU A 259 4.38 18.82 -17.13
CA LEU A 259 4.85 17.75 -18.01
C LEU A 259 6.14 17.09 -17.50
N ASP A 260 7.13 17.87 -17.06
CA ASP A 260 8.38 17.36 -16.47
C ASP A 260 8.09 16.47 -15.24
N GLU A 261 7.14 16.89 -14.39
CA GLU A 261 6.74 16.13 -13.20
C GLU A 261 5.98 14.84 -13.56
N ILE A 262 5.10 14.91 -14.56
CA ILE A 262 4.38 13.73 -15.09
C ILE A 262 5.38 12.71 -15.64
N ASP A 263 6.36 13.16 -16.42
CA ASP A 263 7.39 12.30 -16.99
C ASP A 263 8.27 11.66 -15.91
N TYR A 264 8.54 12.39 -14.81
CA TYR A 264 9.21 11.81 -13.65
C TYR A 264 8.41 10.64 -13.05
N TYR A 265 7.11 10.85 -12.76
CA TYR A 265 6.28 9.80 -12.15
C TYR A 265 6.02 8.61 -13.09
N LYS A 266 6.06 8.84 -14.41
CA LYS A 266 5.98 7.78 -15.43
C LYS A 266 7.32 7.12 -15.76
N SER A 267 8.43 7.64 -15.23
CA SER A 267 9.75 7.13 -15.56
C SER A 267 9.93 5.68 -15.09
N LYS A 268 10.63 4.88 -15.90
CA LYS A 268 10.99 3.49 -15.55
C LYS A 268 11.62 3.39 -14.17
N THR A 269 12.53 4.31 -13.88
CA THR A 269 13.27 4.44 -12.63
C THR A 269 12.35 4.63 -11.41
N ARG A 270 11.33 5.49 -11.51
CA ARG A 270 10.36 5.68 -10.42
C ARG A 270 9.48 4.44 -10.23
N LEU A 271 9.03 3.82 -11.32
CA LEU A 271 8.22 2.61 -11.27
C LEU A 271 8.98 1.44 -10.63
N GLU A 272 10.26 1.27 -10.96
CA GLU A 272 11.11 0.23 -10.37
C GLU A 272 11.29 0.44 -8.86
N ASP A 273 11.35 1.68 -8.36
CA ASP A 273 11.40 1.94 -6.92
C ASP A 273 10.12 1.57 -6.21
N VAL A 274 8.99 2.01 -6.76
CA VAL A 274 7.69 1.75 -6.13
C VAL A 274 7.41 0.25 -6.13
N LYS A 275 7.70 -0.46 -7.22
CA LYS A 275 7.62 -1.93 -7.26
C LYS A 275 8.50 -2.58 -6.20
N TYR A 276 9.75 -2.14 -6.07
CA TYR A 276 10.65 -2.68 -5.07
C TYR A 276 10.14 -2.45 -3.64
N GLN A 277 9.60 -1.28 -3.34
CA GLN A 277 9.01 -1.00 -2.03
C GLN A 277 7.76 -1.86 -1.79
N LEU A 278 6.85 -1.94 -2.78
CA LEU A 278 5.65 -2.79 -2.71
C LEU A 278 6.00 -4.27 -2.50
N ASP A 279 7.04 -4.79 -3.17
CA ASP A 279 7.49 -6.17 -2.96
C ASP A 279 7.95 -6.40 -1.52
N LYS A 280 8.60 -5.39 -0.90
CA LYS A 280 9.02 -5.46 0.51
C LYS A 280 7.85 -5.36 1.47
N GLU A 281 6.88 -4.49 1.17
CA GLU A 281 5.62 -4.41 1.92
C GLU A 281 4.84 -5.71 1.86
N TYR A 282 4.75 -6.32 0.67
CA TYR A 282 4.07 -7.58 0.46
C TYR A 282 4.70 -8.71 1.27
N LEU A 283 6.04 -8.79 1.37
CA LEU A 283 6.71 -9.79 2.20
C LEU A 283 6.38 -9.66 3.69
N VAL A 284 6.24 -8.43 4.20
CA VAL A 284 5.83 -8.19 5.59
C VAL A 284 4.38 -8.57 5.79
N PHE A 285 3.50 -8.10 4.90
CA PHE A 285 2.08 -8.45 4.90
C PHE A 285 1.86 -9.97 4.84
N GLU A 286 2.54 -10.66 3.94
CA GLU A 286 2.45 -12.12 3.79
C GLU A 286 2.84 -12.83 5.09
N LYS A 287 3.91 -12.38 5.75
CA LYS A 287 4.35 -12.93 7.04
C LYS A 287 3.28 -12.74 8.12
N ASP A 288 2.73 -11.54 8.25
CA ASP A 288 1.73 -11.22 9.27
C ASP A 288 0.43 -12.00 9.04
N VAL A 289 0.00 -12.12 7.78
CA VAL A 289 -1.14 -12.95 7.38
C VAL A 289 -0.87 -14.42 7.73
N LYS A 290 0.31 -14.97 7.41
CA LYS A 290 0.65 -16.35 7.76
C LYS A 290 0.61 -16.60 9.26
N GLU A 291 1.13 -15.67 10.05
CA GLU A 291 1.09 -15.77 11.51
C GLU A 291 -0.35 -15.76 12.03
N PHE A 292 -1.18 -14.83 11.53
CA PHE A 292 -2.61 -14.77 11.84
C PHE A 292 -3.33 -16.08 11.48
N LEU A 293 -3.18 -16.56 10.25
CA LEU A 293 -3.81 -17.79 9.78
C LEU A 293 -3.35 -19.01 10.59
N LYS A 294 -2.09 -19.08 10.98
CA LYS A 294 -1.56 -20.15 11.84
C LYS A 294 -2.23 -20.14 13.22
N GLN A 295 -2.48 -18.97 13.80
CA GLN A 295 -3.20 -18.85 15.07
C GLN A 295 -4.67 -19.24 14.92
N GLU A 296 -5.35 -18.76 13.88
CA GLU A 296 -6.75 -19.11 13.61
C GLU A 296 -6.92 -20.60 13.28
N LEU A 297 -5.99 -21.21 12.54
CA LEU A 297 -6.00 -22.64 12.23
C LEU A 297 -5.96 -23.48 13.51
N LYS A 298 -5.13 -23.10 14.48
CA LYS A 298 -5.08 -23.75 15.80
C LYS A 298 -6.40 -23.61 16.57
N LYS A 299 -6.98 -22.40 16.59
CA LYS A 299 -8.29 -22.16 17.22
C LYS A 299 -9.42 -22.93 16.53
N ASN A 300 -9.27 -23.17 15.22
CA ASN A 300 -10.19 -23.97 14.42
C ASN A 300 -9.84 -25.47 14.44
N ASN A 301 -9.21 -25.97 15.51
CA ASN A 301 -8.86 -27.40 15.68
C ASN A 301 -8.06 -28.01 14.51
N ASN A 302 -7.22 -27.21 13.86
CA ASN A 302 -6.46 -27.57 12.66
C ASN A 302 -7.32 -28.01 11.47
N GLN A 303 -8.57 -27.54 11.41
CA GLN A 303 -9.41 -27.68 10.24
C GLN A 303 -9.08 -26.57 9.22
N PRO A 304 -8.68 -26.92 7.97
CA PRO A 304 -8.19 -25.96 6.98
C PRO A 304 -9.17 -24.86 6.58
N LEU A 305 -10.46 -25.17 6.63
CA LEU A 305 -11.54 -24.25 6.27
C LEU A 305 -12.37 -23.93 7.51
N LYS A 306 -12.59 -22.65 7.77
CA LYS A 306 -13.47 -22.19 8.85
C LYS A 306 -14.76 -21.64 8.26
N VAL A 307 -15.89 -22.17 8.72
CA VAL A 307 -17.21 -21.62 8.41
C VAL A 307 -17.37 -20.35 9.22
N LEU A 308 -17.52 -19.22 8.54
CA LEU A 308 -17.71 -17.89 9.13
C LEU A 308 -19.19 -17.60 9.39
N GLY A 309 -20.06 -18.09 8.50
CA GLY A 309 -21.49 -17.87 8.57
C GLY A 309 -22.27 -18.79 7.65
N THR A 310 -23.55 -18.93 7.94
CA THR A 310 -24.50 -19.73 7.17
C THR A 310 -25.81 -18.96 7.05
N GLU A 311 -26.31 -18.81 5.83
CA GLU A 311 -27.59 -18.16 5.54
C GLU A 311 -28.46 -19.11 4.70
N VAL A 312 -29.76 -19.11 4.94
CA VAL A 312 -30.72 -19.87 4.13
C VAL A 312 -31.55 -18.88 3.31
N SER A 313 -31.37 -18.90 1.99
CA SER A 313 -32.22 -18.21 1.02
C SER A 313 -33.18 -19.21 0.37
N TYR A 314 -33.99 -18.76 -0.58
CA TYR A 314 -34.91 -19.61 -1.35
C TYR A 314 -34.84 -19.24 -2.82
N ASP A 315 -34.86 -20.25 -3.70
CA ASP A 315 -34.98 -20.02 -5.13
C ASP A 315 -36.43 -19.70 -5.56
N SER A 316 -36.64 -19.48 -6.86
CA SER A 316 -37.92 -19.03 -7.41
C SER A 316 -39.09 -20.02 -7.22
N ILE A 317 -38.81 -21.28 -6.87
CA ILE A 317 -39.83 -22.30 -6.59
C ILE A 317 -39.90 -22.65 -5.09
N GLY A 318 -39.23 -21.87 -4.24
CA GLY A 318 -39.24 -22.05 -2.79
C GLY A 318 -38.29 -23.13 -2.27
N THR A 319 -37.35 -23.63 -3.09
CA THR A 319 -36.34 -24.58 -2.60
C THR A 319 -35.33 -23.83 -1.73
N PRO A 320 -35.06 -24.27 -0.48
CA PRO A 320 -34.06 -23.64 0.35
C PRO A 320 -32.64 -23.77 -0.24
N GLU A 321 -31.87 -22.69 -0.16
CA GLU A 321 -30.49 -22.55 -0.61
C GLU A 321 -29.60 -22.19 0.58
N VAL A 322 -28.64 -23.04 0.91
CA VAL A 322 -27.71 -22.82 2.03
C VAL A 322 -26.46 -22.14 1.49
N ASN A 323 -26.32 -20.86 1.81
CA ASN A 323 -25.13 -20.05 1.52
C ASN A 323 -24.15 -20.19 2.69
N VAL A 324 -22.94 -20.66 2.42
CA VAL A 324 -21.90 -20.90 3.42
C VAL A 324 -20.72 -20.00 3.13
N ASP A 325 -20.44 -19.06 4.04
CA ASP A 325 -19.23 -18.24 4.01
C ASP A 325 -18.08 -19.00 4.67
N ILE A 326 -16.99 -19.19 3.92
CA ILE A 326 -15.83 -19.97 4.35
C ILE A 326 -14.55 -19.17 4.10
N ILE A 327 -13.60 -19.26 5.04
CA ILE A 327 -12.22 -18.79 4.89
C ILE A 327 -11.21 -19.95 4.86
N ASN A 328 -10.21 -19.87 3.99
CA ASN A 328 -9.06 -20.77 4.00
C ASN A 328 -7.99 -20.31 5.01
N LEU A 329 -7.76 -21.13 6.02
CA LEU A 329 -6.80 -20.90 7.10
C LEU A 329 -5.40 -21.48 6.82
N THR A 330 -5.15 -21.92 5.58
CA THR A 330 -3.87 -22.53 5.19
C THR A 330 -3.19 -21.72 4.08
N GLU A 331 -1.87 -21.91 3.95
CA GLU A 331 -1.10 -21.36 2.83
C GLU A 331 -1.39 -22.10 1.51
N LYS A 332 -1.98 -23.31 1.60
CA LYS A 332 -2.26 -24.15 0.45
C LYS A 332 -3.53 -23.69 -0.23
N ARG A 333 -3.48 -23.63 -1.55
CA ARG A 333 -4.66 -23.40 -2.40
C ARG A 333 -5.63 -24.57 -2.28
N VAL A 334 -6.89 -24.29 -1.97
CA VAL A 334 -7.98 -25.28 -1.96
C VAL A 334 -8.59 -25.40 -3.35
N VAL A 335 -8.77 -26.62 -3.82
CA VAL A 335 -9.34 -26.92 -5.15
C VAL A 335 -10.70 -27.62 -5.08
N ALA A 336 -10.99 -28.30 -3.95
CA ALA A 336 -12.30 -28.85 -3.66
C ALA A 336 -12.45 -29.06 -2.15
N PHE A 337 -13.68 -29.11 -1.66
CA PHE A 337 -13.98 -29.49 -0.29
C PHE A 337 -15.38 -30.12 -0.18
N GLU A 338 -15.56 -30.92 0.87
CA GLU A 338 -16.83 -31.59 1.18
C GLU A 338 -17.41 -31.03 2.48
N VAL A 339 -18.73 -30.98 2.54
CA VAL A 339 -19.48 -30.54 3.72
C VAL A 339 -20.61 -31.50 4.05
N VAL A 340 -20.98 -31.52 5.33
CA VAL A 340 -22.24 -32.08 5.80
C VAL A 340 -23.08 -30.94 6.35
N MET A 341 -24.30 -30.82 5.85
CA MET A 341 -25.24 -29.77 6.21
C MET A 341 -26.46 -30.37 6.90
N THR A 342 -26.91 -29.79 8.00
CA THR A 342 -28.14 -30.18 8.72
C THR A 342 -29.07 -28.97 8.79
N GLY A 343 -30.30 -29.14 8.32
CA GLY A 343 -31.31 -28.07 8.28
C GLY A 343 -32.20 -28.02 9.51
N TYR A 344 -32.61 -26.82 9.89
CA TYR A 344 -33.52 -26.57 11.01
C TYR A 344 -34.66 -25.63 10.61
N ASP A 345 -35.84 -25.88 11.16
CA ASP A 345 -37.00 -25.00 11.01
C ASP A 345 -36.97 -23.84 12.02
N SER A 346 -38.00 -22.99 11.98
CA SER A 346 -38.12 -21.81 12.86
C SER A 346 -38.26 -22.17 14.34
N TYR A 347 -38.62 -23.43 14.64
CA TYR A 347 -38.70 -23.98 15.99
C TYR A 347 -37.41 -24.71 16.41
N ASN A 348 -36.33 -24.61 15.61
CA ASN A 348 -35.07 -25.31 15.78
C ASN A 348 -35.19 -26.84 15.75
N ARG A 349 -36.22 -27.39 15.10
CA ARG A 349 -36.35 -28.84 14.85
C ARG A 349 -35.61 -29.21 13.58
N VAL A 350 -35.01 -30.39 13.56
CA VAL A 350 -34.31 -30.91 12.38
C VAL A 350 -35.30 -31.14 11.25
N VAL A 351 -35.07 -30.49 10.11
CA VAL A 351 -35.84 -30.71 8.88
C VAL A 351 -35.27 -31.93 8.17
N ARG A 352 -36.15 -32.87 7.84
CA ARG A 352 -35.79 -34.09 7.09
C ARG A 352 -36.27 -33.98 5.67
N ASN A 353 -35.49 -34.53 4.74
CA ASN A 353 -35.92 -34.71 3.37
C ASN A 353 -37.27 -35.45 3.33
N SER A 354 -38.25 -34.90 2.62
CA SER A 354 -39.62 -35.44 2.62
C SER A 354 -39.71 -36.86 2.04
N ILE A 355 -38.79 -37.22 1.15
CA ILE A 355 -38.71 -38.54 0.50
C ILE A 355 -37.75 -39.47 1.24
N THR A 356 -36.47 -39.11 1.35
CA THR A 356 -35.42 -40.01 1.87
C THR A 356 -35.41 -40.11 3.39
N LYS A 357 -36.10 -39.20 4.08
CA LYS A 357 -36.10 -39.04 5.55
C LYS A 357 -34.73 -38.72 6.17
N GLU A 358 -33.72 -38.47 5.34
CA GLU A 358 -32.40 -38.03 5.78
C GLU A 358 -32.48 -36.62 6.38
N SER A 359 -31.76 -36.39 7.46
CA SER A 359 -31.67 -35.09 8.15
C SER A 359 -30.50 -34.23 7.67
N SER A 360 -29.64 -34.78 6.81
CA SER A 360 -28.40 -34.13 6.43
C SER A 360 -28.07 -34.34 4.96
N LEU A 361 -27.60 -33.28 4.32
CA LEU A 361 -27.08 -33.32 2.95
C LEU A 361 -25.54 -33.40 2.98
N LYS A 362 -24.96 -34.29 2.14
CA LYS A 362 -23.54 -34.28 1.83
C LYS A 362 -23.30 -33.45 0.57
N GLY A 363 -22.59 -32.34 0.72
CA GLY A 363 -22.26 -31.44 -0.37
C GLY A 363 -20.79 -31.55 -0.77
N ILE A 364 -20.50 -31.36 -2.05
CA ILE A 364 -19.15 -31.15 -2.56
C ILE A 364 -19.10 -29.82 -3.31
N ALA A 365 -18.07 -29.03 -3.04
CA ALA A 365 -17.69 -27.89 -3.86
C ALA A 365 -16.42 -28.27 -4.63
N GLN A 366 -16.51 -28.23 -5.95
CA GLN A 366 -15.44 -28.59 -6.90
C GLN A 366 -15.53 -27.69 -8.12
N ASN A 367 -14.47 -27.65 -8.94
CA ASN A 367 -14.38 -26.76 -10.11
C ASN A 367 -14.61 -25.28 -9.74
N LEU A 368 -14.03 -24.85 -8.62
CA LEU A 368 -14.19 -23.51 -8.10
C LEU A 368 -13.67 -22.51 -9.15
N SER A 369 -14.57 -21.68 -9.69
CA SER A 369 -14.23 -20.60 -10.63
C SER A 369 -13.26 -19.60 -9.99
N GLU A 370 -13.45 -19.35 -8.70
CA GLU A 370 -12.52 -18.66 -7.84
C GLU A 370 -11.87 -19.64 -6.88
N VAL A 371 -10.57 -19.69 -6.98
CA VAL A 371 -9.69 -20.50 -6.17
C VAL A 371 -9.63 -19.93 -4.76
N ILE A 372 -9.84 -20.74 -3.73
CA ILE A 372 -9.64 -20.28 -2.35
C ILE A 372 -8.15 -20.32 -2.02
N GLY A 373 -7.47 -19.20 -2.28
CA GLY A 373 -6.09 -18.95 -1.91
C GLY A 373 -5.90 -18.78 -0.40
N MET A 374 -4.66 -18.48 0.01
CA MET A 374 -4.32 -18.24 1.40
C MET A 374 -5.13 -17.08 1.98
N GLY A 375 -5.88 -17.32 3.07
CA GLY A 375 -6.71 -16.29 3.72
C GLY A 375 -7.91 -15.82 2.90
N SER A 376 -8.11 -16.35 1.69
CA SER A 376 -9.24 -15.98 0.83
C SER A 376 -10.56 -16.48 1.42
N ARG A 377 -11.62 -15.72 1.18
CA ARG A 377 -12.99 -16.04 1.55
C ARG A 377 -13.82 -16.39 0.32
N GLY A 378 -14.81 -17.24 0.48
CA GLY A 378 -15.75 -17.58 -0.58
C GLY A 378 -17.10 -17.97 -0.01
N VAL A 379 -18.17 -17.60 -0.72
CA VAL A 379 -19.54 -18.02 -0.42
C VAL A 379 -19.93 -19.12 -1.39
N TYR A 380 -20.37 -20.24 -0.86
CA TYR A 380 -20.79 -21.41 -1.63
C TYR A 380 -22.22 -21.79 -1.29
N THR A 381 -23.01 -22.09 -2.32
CA THR A 381 -24.45 -22.34 -2.18
C THR A 381 -24.78 -23.78 -2.51
N TRP A 382 -25.56 -24.43 -1.63
CA TRP A 382 -26.13 -25.75 -1.90
C TRP A 382 -27.65 -25.70 -1.85
N LYS A 383 -28.30 -26.33 -2.83
CA LYS A 383 -29.76 -26.51 -2.85
C LYS A 383 -30.16 -27.67 -1.95
N MET A 384 -31.06 -27.40 -1.01
CA MET A 384 -31.61 -28.38 -0.08
C MET A 384 -32.96 -28.89 -0.58
N HIS A 385 -32.95 -29.62 -1.70
CA HIS A 385 -34.18 -30.16 -2.29
C HIS A 385 -34.99 -30.94 -1.25
N LEU A 386 -36.30 -30.68 -1.21
CA LEU A 386 -37.28 -31.37 -0.37
C LEU A 386 -37.07 -31.18 1.15
N HIS A 387 -36.45 -30.07 1.54
CA HIS A 387 -36.29 -29.60 2.93
C HIS A 387 -37.10 -28.31 3.17
N ASP A 388 -38.33 -28.26 2.66
CA ASP A 388 -39.10 -27.03 2.36
C ASP A 388 -39.44 -26.11 3.54
N THR A 389 -39.16 -26.52 4.79
CA THR A 389 -39.41 -25.73 6.02
C THR A 389 -38.13 -25.22 6.69
N MET A 390 -36.98 -25.43 6.05
CA MET A 390 -35.68 -25.04 6.58
C MET A 390 -35.48 -23.53 6.54
N VAL A 391 -35.10 -22.94 7.67
CA VAL A 391 -34.77 -21.50 7.81
C VAL A 391 -33.35 -21.27 8.36
N LYS A 392 -32.69 -22.33 8.85
CA LYS A 392 -31.33 -22.28 9.40
C LYS A 392 -30.56 -23.54 9.03
N ALA A 393 -29.24 -23.44 8.93
CA ALA A 393 -28.35 -24.55 8.64
C ALA A 393 -27.21 -24.65 9.67
N SER A 394 -26.78 -25.87 9.99
CA SER A 394 -25.48 -26.15 10.59
C SER A 394 -24.61 -26.83 9.55
N VAL A 395 -23.38 -26.37 9.37
CA VAL A 395 -22.47 -26.88 8.33
C VAL A 395 -21.16 -27.34 8.96
N LYS A 396 -20.67 -28.50 8.54
CA LYS A 396 -19.36 -29.04 8.93
C LYS A 396 -18.56 -29.40 7.69
N VAL A 397 -17.34 -28.89 7.55
CA VAL A 397 -16.42 -29.31 6.48
C VAL A 397 -15.81 -30.67 6.85
N THR A 398 -15.95 -31.67 5.99
CA THR A 398 -15.51 -33.05 6.24
C THR A 398 -14.23 -33.43 5.51
N SER A 399 -13.94 -32.78 4.38
CA SER A 399 -12.76 -33.06 3.56
C SER A 399 -12.32 -31.81 2.81
N VAL A 400 -11.01 -31.63 2.62
CA VAL A 400 -10.43 -30.52 1.85
C VAL A 400 -9.32 -31.05 0.97
N LYS A 401 -9.41 -30.82 -0.34
CA LYS A 401 -8.39 -31.14 -1.34
C LYS A 401 -7.58 -29.89 -1.68
N PHE A 402 -6.26 -30.01 -1.61
CA PHE A 402 -5.33 -28.94 -1.96
C PHE A 402 -4.76 -29.10 -3.36
N SER A 403 -4.26 -28.00 -3.93
CA SER A 403 -3.63 -27.97 -5.26
C SER A 403 -2.34 -28.78 -5.36
N ASP A 404 -1.66 -29.03 -4.23
CA ASP A 404 -0.47 -29.88 -4.16
C ASP A 404 -0.79 -31.39 -4.14
N GLY A 405 -2.07 -31.74 -4.27
CA GLY A 405 -2.54 -33.13 -4.26
C GLY A 405 -2.85 -33.69 -2.87
N THR A 406 -2.50 -32.99 -1.78
CA THR A 406 -2.80 -33.46 -0.42
C THR A 406 -4.27 -33.31 -0.06
N VAL A 407 -4.76 -34.12 0.88
CA VAL A 407 -6.15 -34.14 1.36
C VAL A 407 -6.16 -34.09 2.87
N TRP A 408 -6.92 -33.16 3.43
CA TRP A 408 -7.30 -33.16 4.84
C TRP A 408 -8.68 -33.81 4.99
N ARG A 409 -8.88 -34.62 6.05
CA ARG A 409 -10.17 -35.20 6.41
C ARG A 409 -10.45 -34.95 7.89
N ALA A 410 -11.70 -34.61 8.20
CA ALA A 410 -12.16 -34.51 9.58
C ALA A 410 -11.97 -35.86 10.28
N LYS A 411 -11.51 -35.80 11.53
CA LYS A 411 -11.37 -36.98 12.39
C LYS A 411 -12.68 -37.34 13.07
#